data_AF-A0A822HYA5-F1
#
_entry.id   AF-A0A822HYA5-F1
#
_cell.length_a   1.000
_cell.length_b   1.000
_cell.length_c   1.000
_cell.angle_alpha   90.00
_cell.angle_beta   90.00
_cell.angle_gamma   90.00
#
_symmetry.space_group_name_H-M   'P 1'
#
loop_
_entity.id
_entity.type
_entity.pdbx_description
1 polymer ?
#
loop_
_entity_poly.entity_id
_entity_poly.type
_entity_poly.pdbx_seq_one_letter_code
_entity_poly.pdbx_strand_id
1 'polypeptide(L)'
;AWSIGGDRSYDKVLTLPNILRLYNPQLKGFSTKTSISFLNGQNAKHNGLNVAKSGARSYHMVDQADLLLNRLKEEKLCDWNNDWKLITFFIGVCF
;
A
#
# COMPACT_ATOMS: atom_id res chain seq x y z
N ALA A 1 -1.69 8.07 8.51
CA ALA A 1 -1.73 6.69 9.05
C ALA A 1 -3.15 6.14 8.84
N TRP A 2 -3.41 4.84 8.83
CA TRP A 2 -4.73 4.17 8.62
C TRP A 2 -5.22 3.95 7.18
N SER A 3 -4.77 4.73 6.20
CA SER A 3 -5.09 4.48 4.77
C SER A 3 -4.43 3.22 4.21
N ILE A 4 -3.48 2.67 4.96
CA ILE A 4 -2.69 1.49 4.64
C ILE A 4 -2.76 0.47 5.77
N GLY A 5 -2.39 -0.77 5.47
CA GLY A 5 -2.34 -1.89 6.39
C GLY A 5 -3.07 -3.06 5.74
N GLY A 6 -3.57 -3.96 6.58
CA GLY A 6 -4.26 -5.16 6.12
C GLY A 6 -3.79 -6.45 6.78
N ASP A 7 -2.79 -6.35 7.66
CA ASP A 7 -2.50 -7.40 8.63
C ASP A 7 -3.70 -7.56 9.60
N ARG A 8 -3.94 -8.80 10.02
CA ARG A 8 -5.07 -9.21 10.88
C ARG A 8 -6.44 -8.82 10.30
N SER A 9 -7.46 -8.82 11.15
CA SER A 9 -8.86 -8.53 10.85
C SER A 9 -9.28 -7.16 11.43
N TYR A 10 -10.41 -6.62 10.97
CA TYR A 10 -10.89 -5.28 11.32
C TYR A 10 -11.16 -5.07 12.83
N ASP A 11 -11.57 -6.13 13.52
CA ASP A 11 -11.83 -6.17 14.96
C ASP A 11 -10.54 -6.05 15.79
N LYS A 12 -9.39 -6.43 15.20
CA LYS A 12 -8.07 -6.35 15.86
C LYS A 12 -7.29 -5.11 15.46
N VAL A 13 -7.40 -4.71 14.20
CA VAL A 13 -6.62 -3.62 13.61
C VAL A 13 -7.52 -2.85 12.65
N LEU A 14 -7.94 -1.66 13.05
CA LEU A 14 -8.77 -0.81 12.22
C LEU A 14 -7.92 -0.07 11.18
N THR A 15 -7.97 -0.54 9.94
CA THR A 15 -7.34 0.11 8.77
C THR A 15 -8.33 0.15 7.63
N LEU A 16 -8.15 1.10 6.71
CA LEU A 16 -9.02 1.23 5.56
C LEU A 16 -9.12 -0.08 4.73
N PRO A 17 -8.03 -0.81 4.43
CA PRO A 17 -8.12 -2.10 3.75
C PRO A 17 -8.86 -3.19 4.54
N ASN A 18 -8.82 -3.15 5.88
CA ASN A 18 -9.56 -4.09 6.73
C ASN A 18 -11.07 -3.79 6.75
N ILE A 19 -11.47 -2.53 6.57
CA ILE A 19 -12.89 -2.15 6.42
C ILE A 19 -13.38 -2.53 5.02
N LEU A 20 -12.62 -2.17 3.98
CA LEU A 20 -13.02 -2.43 2.59
C LEU A 20 -13.16 -3.92 2.29
N ARG A 21 -12.33 -4.79 2.88
CA ARG A 21 -12.45 -6.24 2.69
C ARG A 21 -13.73 -6.86 3.27
N LEU A 22 -14.43 -6.17 4.19
CA LEU A 22 -15.72 -6.64 4.69
C LEU A 22 -16.78 -6.64 3.59
N TYR A 23 -16.66 -5.70 2.66
CA TYR A 23 -17.58 -5.53 1.54
C TYR A 23 -17.03 -6.14 0.24
N ASN A 24 -15.71 -6.26 0.11
CA ASN A 24 -15.05 -6.92 -1.01
C ASN A 24 -13.94 -7.89 -0.53
N PRO A 25 -14.26 -9.18 -0.31
CA PRO A 25 -13.27 -10.18 0.10
C PRO A 25 -12.12 -10.39 -0.91
N GLN A 26 -12.32 -10.01 -2.17
CA GLN A 26 -11.31 -10.11 -3.23
C GLN A 26 -10.43 -8.86 -3.36
N LEU A 27 -10.44 -7.95 -2.38
CA LEU A 27 -9.58 -6.78 -2.35
C LEU A 27 -8.10 -7.16 -2.47
N LYS A 28 -7.33 -6.41 -3.26
CA LYS A 28 -5.91 -6.68 -3.53
C LYS A 28 -5.02 -5.47 -3.23
N GLY A 29 -3.72 -5.71 -3.12
CA GLY A 29 -2.69 -4.66 -3.03
C GLY A 29 -2.45 -4.09 -1.64
N PHE A 30 -3.15 -4.56 -0.61
CA PHE A 30 -2.95 -4.13 0.78
C PHE A 30 -1.71 -4.77 1.42
N SER A 31 -1.12 -4.12 2.43
CA SER A 31 0.07 -4.63 3.12
C SER A 31 -0.31 -5.75 4.09
N THR A 32 0.37 -6.89 4.01
CA THR A 32 0.00 -8.11 4.73
C THR A 32 0.80 -8.35 6.02
N LYS A 33 1.91 -7.63 6.23
CA LYS A 33 2.69 -7.71 7.47
C LYS A 33 3.25 -6.35 7.87
N THR A 34 3.61 -6.25 9.15
CA THR A 34 4.42 -5.14 9.64
C THR A 34 5.83 -5.23 9.04
N SER A 35 6.21 -4.23 8.25
CA SER A 35 7.56 -4.13 7.74
C SER A 35 8.44 -3.37 8.73
N ILE A 36 9.37 -4.08 9.39
CA ILE A 36 10.42 -3.46 10.19
C ILE A 36 11.59 -3.19 9.25
N SER A 37 11.75 -1.93 8.86
CA SER A 37 12.68 -1.49 7.82
C SER A 37 14.15 -1.86 8.05
N PHE A 38 14.56 -2.18 9.28
CA PHE A 38 15.94 -2.56 9.63
C PHE A 38 16.21 -4.06 9.67
N LEU A 39 15.16 -4.91 9.79
CA LEU A 39 15.30 -6.36 9.91
C LEU A 39 14.99 -7.10 8.60
N ASN A 40 14.19 -6.48 7.75
CA ASN A 40 13.74 -7.07 6.51
C ASN A 40 14.45 -6.38 5.36
N GLY A 41 15.62 -6.88 4.98
CA GLY A 41 16.19 -6.59 3.67
C GLY A 41 15.12 -6.86 2.61
N GLN A 42 14.57 -5.79 2.03
CA GLN A 42 13.76 -5.80 0.81
C GLN A 42 12.69 -6.90 0.70
N ASN A 43 12.03 -7.32 1.78
CA ASN A 43 10.89 -8.25 1.69
C ASN A 43 9.65 -7.50 1.16
N ALA A 44 9.72 -7.05 -0.10
CA ALA A 44 8.74 -6.26 -0.83
C ALA A 44 7.39 -6.98 -0.97
N LYS A 45 7.38 -8.32 -0.91
CA LYS A 45 6.16 -9.13 -1.01
C LYS A 45 5.11 -8.80 0.05
N HIS A 46 5.51 -8.32 1.23
CA HIS A 46 4.56 -8.03 2.31
C HIS A 46 4.05 -6.58 2.33
N ASN A 47 4.68 -5.69 1.56
CA ASN A 47 4.28 -4.29 1.47
C ASN A 47 3.06 -4.10 0.54
N GLY A 48 2.77 -5.07 -0.33
CA GLY A 48 1.75 -4.92 -1.38
C GLY A 48 2.09 -3.72 -2.27
N LEU A 49 1.07 -2.90 -2.56
CA LEU A 49 1.22 -1.68 -3.36
C LEU A 49 1.70 -0.47 -2.55
N ASN A 50 2.15 -0.68 -1.31
CA ASN A 50 2.78 0.39 -0.55
C ASN A 50 4.16 0.75 -1.09
N VAL A 51 4.29 1.99 -1.52
CA VAL A 51 5.53 2.61 -2.00
C VAL A 51 6.00 3.75 -1.10
N ALA A 52 5.32 4.03 0.01
CA ALA A 52 5.72 5.06 0.95
C ALA A 52 7.03 4.67 1.65
N LYS A 53 7.94 5.66 1.77
CA LYS A 53 9.27 5.47 2.36
C LYS A 53 9.50 6.50 3.46
N SER A 54 10.00 6.04 4.61
CA SER A 54 10.39 6.93 5.70
C SER A 54 11.47 7.92 5.22
N GLY A 55 11.33 9.20 5.59
CA GLY A 55 12.22 10.28 5.15
C GLY A 55 12.03 10.75 3.71
N ALA A 56 11.10 10.17 2.94
CA ALA A 56 10.77 10.68 1.62
C ALA A 56 10.07 12.04 1.72
N ARG A 57 10.56 12.98 0.92
CA ARG A 57 10.00 14.32 0.71
C ARG A 57 9.10 14.39 -0.53
N SER A 58 8.34 15.48 -0.67
CA SER A 58 7.40 15.69 -1.78
C SER A 58 7.98 15.48 -3.17
N TYR A 59 9.24 15.86 -3.41
CA TYR A 59 9.87 15.67 -4.73
C TYR A 59 10.11 14.19 -5.09
N HIS A 60 10.10 13.25 -4.14
CA HIS A 60 10.17 11.81 -4.43
C HIS A 60 8.82 11.21 -4.82
N MET A 61 7.72 11.99 -4.81
CA MET A 61 6.40 11.46 -5.13
C MET A 61 6.28 10.95 -6.56
N VAL A 62 6.99 11.58 -7.51
CA VAL A 62 7.01 11.14 -8.91
C VAL A 62 7.59 9.72 -9.00
N ASP A 63 8.76 9.50 -8.38
CA ASP A 63 9.39 8.17 -8.32
C ASP A 63 8.48 7.12 -7.66
N GLN A 64 7.77 7.51 -6.59
CA GLN A 64 6.82 6.62 -5.91
C GLN A 64 5.62 6.28 -6.81
N ALA A 65 5.10 7.24 -7.57
CA ALA A 65 3.98 7.04 -8.50
C ALA A 65 4.39 6.11 -9.65
N ASP A 66 5.57 6.31 -10.24
CA ASP A 66 6.09 5.46 -11.30
C ASP A 66 6.32 4.02 -10.80
N LEU A 67 6.87 3.86 -9.60
CA LEU A 67 7.04 2.55 -8.97
C LEU A 67 5.69 1.86 -8.72
N LEU A 68 4.68 2.59 -8.26
CA LEU A 68 3.34 2.05 -8.06
C LEU A 68 2.72 1.59 -9.40
N LEU A 69 2.88 2.39 -10.45
CA LEU A 69 2.37 2.08 -11.79
C LEU A 69 3.01 0.80 -12.35
N ASN A 70 4.33 0.68 -12.19
CA ASN A 70 5.07 -0.50 -12.63
C ASN A 70 4.59 -1.75 -11.88
N ARG A 71 4.46 -1.69 -10.54
CA ARG A 71 3.94 -2.82 -9.76
C ARG A 71 2.53 -3.24 -10.16
N LEU A 72 1.63 -2.28 -10.39
CA LEU A 72 0.26 -2.56 -10.82
C LEU A 72 0.22 -3.31 -12.16
N LYS A 73 1.09 -2.94 -13.11
CA LYS A 73 1.16 -3.55 -14.45
C LYS A 73 1.86 -4.91 -14.42
N GLU A 74 2.95 -5.04 -13.68
CA GLU A 74 3.77 -6.25 -13.62
C GLU A 74 3.10 -7.38 -12.84
N GLU A 75 2.52 -7.07 -11.67
CA GLU A 75 1.94 -8.08 -10.79
C GLU A 75 0.56 -8.57 -11.25
N LYS A 76 -0.01 -7.95 -12.30
CA LYS A 76 -1.35 -8.27 -12.87
C LYS A 76 -2.42 -8.46 -11.80
N LEU A 77 -2.32 -7.67 -10.71
CA LEU A 77 -3.20 -7.84 -9.55
C LEU A 77 -4.65 -7.53 -9.92
N CYS A 78 -4.88 -6.57 -10.79
CA CYS A 78 -6.21 -6.10 -11.16
C CYS A 78 -6.33 -5.95 -12.68
N ASP A 79 -7.54 -5.99 -13.19
CA ASP A 79 -7.86 -5.50 -14.53
C ASP A 79 -7.55 -3.99 -14.57
N TRP A 80 -6.62 -3.61 -15.44
CA TRP A 80 -6.19 -2.23 -15.57
C TRP A 80 -7.36 -1.30 -15.95
N ASN A 81 -8.23 -1.74 -16.85
CA ASN A 81 -9.28 -0.92 -17.43
C ASN A 81 -10.60 -1.03 -16.67
N ASN A 82 -10.89 -2.17 -16.04
CA ASN A 82 -12.21 -2.45 -15.49
C ASN A 82 -12.28 -2.42 -13.96
N ASP A 83 -11.18 -2.67 -13.25
CA ASP A 83 -11.20 -2.67 -11.78
C ASP A 83 -11.06 -1.25 -11.22
N TRP A 84 -11.89 -0.93 -10.23
CA TRP A 84 -11.75 0.31 -9.47
C TRP A 84 -10.46 0.30 -8.65
N LYS A 85 -9.85 1.49 -8.49
CA LYS A 85 -8.57 1.68 -7.80
C LYS A 85 -8.71 2.84 -6.82
N LEU A 86 -8.36 2.61 -5.55
CA LEU A 86 -8.28 3.66 -4.54
C LEU A 86 -6.80 3.95 -4.25
N ILE A 87 -6.36 5.17 -4.54
CA ILE A 87 -4.98 5.61 -4.33
C ILE A 87 -4.98 6.70 -3.26
N THR A 88 -4.11 6.55 -2.25
CA THR A 88 -3.99 7.52 -1.16
C THR A 88 -2.59 8.12 -1.15
N PHE A 89 -2.52 9.45 -1.22
CA PHE A 89 -1.27 10.19 -1.08
C PHE A 89 -1.14 10.74 0.33
N PHE A 90 0.02 10.54 0.95
CA PHE A 90 0.32 11.09 2.26
C PHE A 90 1.67 11.80 2.21
N ILE A 91 1.65 13.12 2.35
CA ILE A 91 2.85 13.97 2.41
C ILE A 91 2.95 14.46 3.85
N GLY A 92 4.02 14.06 4.54
CA GLY A 92 4.30 14.58 5.88
C GLY A 92 4.81 16.01 5.85
N VAL A 93 4.79 16.68 7.00
CA VAL A 93 5.44 18.00 7.16
C VAL A 93 6.95 17.82 7.20
N CYS A 94 7.69 18.73 6.55
CA CYS A 94 9.14 18.80 6.64
C CYS A 94 9.52 19.39 8.00
N PHE A 95 10.44 18.77 8.73
CA PHE A 95 11.15 19.37 9.86
C PHE A 95 12.57 19.74 9.43
#